data_AF-A0A562PKX8-F1
#
_entry.id   AF-A0A562PKX8-F1
#
_cell.length_a   1.000
_cell.length_b   1.000
_cell.length_c   1.000
_cell.angle_alpha   90.00
_cell.angle_beta   90.00
_cell.angle_gamma   90.00
#
_symmetry.space_group_name_H-M   'P 1'
#
loop_
_entity.id
_entity.type
_entity.pdbx_description
1 polymer ?
#
loop_
_entity_poly.entity_id
_entity_poly.type
_entity_poly.pdbx_seq_one_letter_code
_entity_poly.pdbx_strand_id
1 'polypeptide(L)' 'MKMSENIAELAKALAAAQAEIENAAKGSVNPHFKNRYADLAEILNTSRPVLSKHGLSIYRTDARVRRRQGQR' A
#
# COMPACT_ATOMS: atom_id res chain seq x y z
N MET A 1 17.29 -12.29 2.84
CA MET A 1 16.30 -12.51 1.77
C MET A 1 17.01 -13.18 0.61
N LYS A 2 16.48 -14.31 0.10
CA LYS A 2 16.95 -14.89 -1.17
C LYS A 2 16.23 -14.14 -2.29
N MET A 3 16.95 -13.64 -3.28
CA MET A 3 16.39 -12.97 -4.46
C MET A 3 16.56 -13.88 -5.67
N SER A 4 15.61 -13.85 -6.60
CA SER A 4 15.71 -14.57 -7.86
C SER A 4 16.83 -14.00 -8.73
N GLU A 5 17.50 -14.87 -9.49
CA GLU A 5 18.60 -14.49 -10.39
C GLU A 5 18.12 -13.65 -11.57
N ASN A 6 16.83 -13.73 -11.91
CA ASN A 6 16.18 -12.92 -12.93
C ASN A 6 14.99 -12.14 -12.32
N ILE A 7 14.97 -10.83 -12.58
CA ILE A 7 13.95 -9.88 -12.12
C ILE A 7 13.12 -9.30 -13.27
N ALA A 8 13.43 -9.64 -14.52
CA ALA A 8 12.83 -8.99 -15.69
C ALA A 8 11.30 -9.14 -15.72
N GLU A 9 10.79 -10.34 -15.42
CA GLU A 9 9.35 -10.60 -15.38
C GLU A 9 8.65 -9.90 -14.20
N LEU A 10 9.30 -9.86 -13.03
CA LEU A 10 8.80 -9.14 -11.87
C LEU A 10 8.76 -7.63 -12.11
N ALA A 11 9.81 -7.07 -12.72
CA ALA A 11 9.88 -5.65 -13.07
C ALA A 11 8.81 -5.27 -14.10
N LYS A 12 8.57 -6.13 -15.10
CA LYS A 12 7.50 -5.94 -16.08
C LYS A 12 6.12 -5.98 -15.44
N ALA A 13 5.85 -6.95 -14.57
CA ALA A 13 4.60 -7.04 -13.81
C ALA A 13 4.38 -5.84 -12.89
N LEU A 14 5.44 -5.37 -12.22
CA LEU A 14 5.40 -4.18 -11.38
C LEU A 14 5.12 -2.90 -12.18
N ALA A 15 5.78 -2.71 -13.32
CA ALA A 15 5.57 -1.54 -14.18
C ALA A 15 4.14 -1.51 -14.73
N ALA A 16 3.62 -2.66 -15.17
CA ALA A 16 2.24 -2.78 -15.64
C ALA A 16 1.23 -2.51 -14.51
N ALA A 17 1.46 -3.07 -13.32
CA ALA A 17 0.62 -2.80 -12.17
C ALA A 17 0.65 -1.33 -11.74
N GLN A 18 1.80 -0.66 -11.75
CA GLN A 18 1.90 0.76 -11.43
C GLN A 18 1.16 1.65 -12.44
N ALA A 19 1.17 1.29 -13.72
CA ALA A 19 0.44 2.03 -14.75
C ALA A 19 -1.08 1.90 -14.60
N GLU A 20 -1.56 0.76 -14.09
CA GLU A 20 -2.99 0.48 -13.89
C GLU A 20 -3.54 0.95 -12.52
N ILE A 21 -2.68 1.18 -11.51
CA ILE A 21 -3.12 1.66 -10.19
C ILE A 21 -3.59 3.11 -10.30
N GLU A 22 -4.89 3.31 -10.09
CA GLU A 22 -5.48 4.64 -9.99
C GLU A 22 -5.32 5.24 -8.58
N ASN A 23 -5.36 6.57 -8.52
CA ASN A 23 -5.34 7.30 -7.26
C ASN A 23 -6.59 6.97 -6.43
N ALA A 24 -6.39 6.56 -5.18
CA ALA A 24 -7.49 6.36 -4.25
C ALA A 24 -8.29 7.66 -4.07
N ALA A 25 -9.62 7.57 -4.20
CA ALA A 25 -10.50 8.70 -3.96
C ALA A 25 -10.27 9.24 -2.55
N LYS A 26 -10.23 10.57 -2.39
CA LYS A 26 -10.16 11.21 -1.06
C LYS A 26 -11.60 11.39 -0.54
N GLY A 27 -12.27 10.28 -0.23
CA GLY A 27 -13.69 10.27 0.13
C GLY A 27 -13.96 10.70 1.57
N SER A 28 -12.99 10.56 2.46
CA SER A 28 -13.19 10.83 3.89
C SER A 28 -12.82 12.26 4.26
N VAL A 29 -13.64 12.93 5.07
CA VAL A 29 -13.45 14.32 5.51
C VAL A 29 -13.07 14.33 6.99
N ASN A 30 -11.96 14.96 7.35
CA ASN A 30 -11.62 15.18 8.75
C ASN A 30 -12.51 16.31 9.34
N PRO A 31 -13.36 16.04 10.36
CA PRO A 31 -14.26 17.04 10.92
C PRO A 31 -13.57 18.27 11.53
N HIS A 32 -12.33 18.10 12.00
CA HIS A 32 -11.57 19.17 12.69
C HIS A 32 -10.77 20.05 11.73
N PHE A 33 -10.24 19.45 10.65
CA PHE A 33 -9.36 20.13 9.70
C PHE A 33 -10.02 20.38 8.33
N LYS A 34 -11.26 19.91 8.11
CA LYS A 34 -12.03 19.97 6.84
C LYS A 34 -11.29 19.46 5.60
N ASN A 35 -10.17 18.75 5.80
CA ASN A 35 -9.37 18.19 4.73
C ASN A 35 -9.90 16.82 4.32
N ARG A 36 -9.87 16.56 3.02
CA ARG A 36 -10.21 15.26 2.44
C ARG A 36 -8.98 14.34 2.46
N TYR A 37 -9.17 13.12 2.94
CA TYR A 37 -8.16 12.07 2.96
C TYR A 37 -8.70 10.81 2.27
N ALA A 38 -7.78 10.02 1.70
CA ALA A 38 -8.11 8.70 1.20
C ALA A 38 -8.08 7.75 2.40
N ASP A 39 -9.20 7.06 2.65
CA ASP A 39 -9.21 6.06 3.71
C ASP A 39 -8.35 4.86 3.32
N LEU A 40 -7.82 4.16 4.32
CA LEU A 40 -7.07 2.93 4.09
C LEU A 40 -7.90 1.91 3.30
N ALA A 41 -9.21 1.82 3.56
CA ALA A 41 -10.09 0.92 2.81
C ALA A 41 -10.15 1.30 1.33
N GLU A 42 -10.22 2.59 1.01
CA GLU A 42 -10.22 3.09 -0.38
C GLU A 42 -8.90 2.73 -1.09
N ILE A 43 -7.75 2.94 -0.42
CA ILE A 43 -6.43 2.58 -0.96
C ILE A 43 -6.31 1.08 -1.24
N LEU A 44 -6.83 0.25 -0.33
CA LEU A 44 -6.81 -1.21 -0.51
C LEU A 44 -7.74 -1.66 -1.64
N ASN A 45 -8.90 -1.03 -1.80
CA ASN A 45 -9.86 -1.36 -2.84
C ASN A 45 -9.34 -1.01 -4.24
N THR A 46 -8.57 0.06 -4.40
CA THR A 46 -7.95 0.38 -5.70
C THR A 46 -6.73 -0.49 -5.99
N SER A 47 -5.89 -0.74 -4.98
CA SER A 47 -4.60 -1.41 -5.20
C SER A 47 -4.70 -2.95 -5.28
N ARG A 48 -5.58 -3.58 -4.51
CA ARG A 48 -5.73 -5.05 -4.47
C ARG A 48 -6.09 -5.69 -5.82
N PRO A 49 -7.09 -5.22 -6.59
CA PRO A 49 -7.47 -5.88 -7.84
C PRO A 49 -6.37 -5.79 -8.89
N VAL A 50 -5.70 -4.64 -9.00
CA VAL A 50 -4.61 -4.43 -9.96
C VAL A 50 -3.40 -5.31 -9.62
N LEU A 51 -3.00 -5.33 -8.35
CA LEU A 51 -1.85 -6.14 -7.93
C LEU A 51 -2.13 -7.65 -8.04
N SER A 52 -3.36 -8.08 -7.71
CA SER A 52 -3.77 -9.48 -7.86
C SER A 52 -3.79 -9.93 -9.32
N LYS A 53 -4.21 -9.07 -10.25
CA LYS A 53 -4.18 -9.34 -11.70
C LYS A 53 -2.78 -9.62 -12.22
N HIS A 54 -1.77 -8.95 -11.65
CA HIS A 54 -0.36 -9.12 -12.02
C HIS A 54 0.39 -10.14 -11.13
N GLY A 55 -0.32 -10.88 -10.27
CA GLY A 55 0.29 -11.89 -9.39
C GLY A 55 1.15 -11.32 -8.26
N LEU A 56 0.99 -10.03 -7.94
CA LEU A 56 1.76 -9.31 -6.94
C LEU A 56 1.03 -9.31 -5.58
N SER A 57 1.78 -9.55 -4.50
CA SER A 57 1.26 -9.54 -3.13
C SER A 57 1.55 -8.22 -2.43
N ILE A 58 0.61 -7.76 -1.59
CA ILE A 58 0.78 -6.58 -0.74
C ILE A 58 1.25 -7.04 0.64
N TYR A 59 2.35 -6.46 1.12
CA TYR A 59 2.81 -6.62 2.50
C TYR A 59 2.73 -5.29 3.22
N ARG A 60 1.94 -5.23 4.30
CA ARG A 60 1.88 -4.07 5.19
C ARG A 60 2.65 -4.37 6.47
N THR A 61 3.78 -3.70 6.65
CA THR A 61 4.49 -3.73 7.94
C THR A 61 3.84 -2.73 8.89
N ASP A 62 3.53 -3.19 10.10
CA ASP A 62 3.22 -2.27 11.20
C ASP A 62 4.53 -1.77 11.79
N ALA A 63 4.70 -0.45 11.87
CA ALA A 63 5.83 0.13 12.56
C ALA A 63 5.53 0.11 14.06
N ARG A 64 6.04 -0.93 14.74
CA ARG A 64 5.82 -1.19 16.16
C ARG A 64 6.06 0.07 17.01
N VAL A 65 5.05 0.46 17.79
CA VAL A 65 5.18 1.46 18.87
C VAL A 65 6.26 1.01 19.85
N ARG A 66 7.31 1.81 20.01
CA ARG A 66 8.24 1.67 21.13
C ARG A 66 7.46 1.94 22.42
N ARG A 67 6.97 0.88 23.08
CA ARG A 67 6.60 1.00 24.50
C ARG A 67 7.87 1.33 25.27
N ARG A 68 7.98 2.58 25.71
CA ARG A 68 8.96 3.02 26.69
C ARG A 68 8.62 2.33 28.01
N GLN A 69 9.05 1.09 28.19
CA GLN A 69 9.12 0.49 29.52
C GLN A 69 10.31 1.14 30.23
N GLY A 70 10.01 1.91 31.28
CA GLY A 70 11.03 2.57 32.09
C GLY A 70 10.63 3.96 32.56
N GLN A 71 9.47 4.10 33.21
CA GLN A 71 9.37 5.02 34.34
C GLN A 71 9.26 4.13 35.58
N ARG A 72 10.39 3.98 36.26
CA ARG A 72 10.47 3.89 37.71
C ARG A 72 10.83 5.29 38.19
#